data_AF-A0A1N7NPK5-F1
#
_entry.id   AF-A0A1N7NPK5-F1
#
_cell.length_a   1.000
_cell.length_b   1.000
_cell.length_c   1.000
_cell.angle_alpha   90.00
_cell.angle_beta   90.00
_cell.angle_gamma   90.00
#
_symmetry.space_group_name_H-M   'P 1'
#
loop_
_entity.id
_entity.type
_entity.pdbx_description
1 polymer ?
#
loop_
_entity_poly.entity_id
_entity_poly.type
_entity_poly.pdbx_seq_one_letter_code
_entity_poly.pdbx_strand_id
1 'polypeptide(L)'
;MRAAFDWARAAGPDQPLSVGAWMTPQVGSDEVPFQSEIDREAVALSDIVTFHAYCNAASAARFIDHLETHGRPVFCTEWMARPVGSRIEDQLPLFRDRGVGCFQWGFVQGRTQTHLPWPEALVAQHGGHADRRVWFHDILHPDGAPYDPTETALIRKLTGAAHPATTQ
;
A
#
# COMPACT_ATOMS: atom_id res chain seq x y z
N MET A 1 11.30 17.43 -7.05
CA MET A 1 9.97 17.32 -6.43
C MET A 1 9.34 18.70 -6.22
N ARG A 2 9.89 19.59 -5.38
CA ARG A 2 9.36 20.95 -5.12
C ARG A 2 8.93 21.71 -6.37
N ALA A 3 9.83 21.88 -7.35
CA ALA A 3 9.51 22.59 -8.59
C ALA A 3 8.33 21.98 -9.39
N ALA A 4 8.12 20.66 -9.33
CA ALA A 4 6.98 20.02 -9.98
C ALA A 4 5.67 20.32 -9.24
N PHE A 5 5.69 20.35 -7.91
CA PHE A 5 4.55 20.79 -7.10
C PHE A 5 4.25 22.28 -7.31
N ASP A 6 5.26 23.14 -7.36
CA ASP A 6 5.08 24.57 -7.62
C ASP A 6 4.43 24.80 -8.99
N TRP A 7 4.92 24.10 -10.02
CA TRP A 7 4.34 24.17 -11.35
C TRP A 7 2.90 23.63 -11.39
N ALA A 8 2.63 22.49 -10.75
CA ALA A 8 1.29 21.93 -10.68
C ALA A 8 0.31 22.88 -9.94
N ARG A 9 0.73 23.45 -8.81
CA ARG A 9 -0.06 24.44 -8.06
C ARG A 9 -0.30 25.72 -8.84
N ALA A 10 0.67 26.19 -9.63
CA ALA A 10 0.51 27.35 -10.48
C ALA A 10 -0.55 27.17 -11.58
N ALA A 11 -0.84 25.92 -11.98
CA ALA A 11 -1.94 25.61 -12.89
C ALA A 11 -3.33 25.66 -12.22
N GLY A 12 -3.40 25.75 -10.88
CA GLY A 12 -4.64 25.85 -10.11
C GLY A 12 -5.59 24.65 -10.23
N PRO A 13 -5.13 23.39 -10.07
CA PRO A 13 -6.00 22.22 -10.14
C PRO A 13 -6.96 22.15 -8.95
N ASP A 14 -8.17 21.66 -9.19
CA ASP A 14 -9.12 21.30 -8.12
C ASP A 14 -8.74 19.95 -7.47
N GLN A 15 -8.00 19.10 -8.18
CA GLN A 15 -7.58 17.79 -7.70
C GLN A 15 -6.40 17.91 -6.72
N PRO A 16 -6.35 17.07 -5.68
CA PRO A 16 -5.24 17.06 -4.72
C PRO A 16 -3.95 16.57 -5.37
N LEU A 17 -2.82 17.13 -4.94
CA LEU A 17 -1.50 16.68 -5.33
C LEU A 17 -0.97 15.67 -4.31
N SER A 18 -0.28 14.64 -4.80
CA SER A 18 0.36 13.65 -3.95
C SER A 18 1.63 13.09 -4.59
N VAL A 19 2.56 12.62 -3.76
CA VAL A 19 3.72 11.85 -4.15
C VAL A 19 4.05 10.85 -3.04
N GLY A 20 4.35 9.61 -3.42
CA GLY A 20 4.51 8.51 -2.47
C GLY A 20 5.79 8.61 -1.65
N ALA A 21 5.68 8.32 -0.36
CA ALA A 21 6.81 7.99 0.51
C ALA A 21 7.02 6.46 0.54
N TRP A 22 8.27 5.98 0.54
CA TRP A 22 8.52 4.55 0.40
C TRP A 22 9.66 3.99 1.24
N MET A 23 10.53 4.80 1.85
CA MET A 23 11.60 4.24 2.67
C MET A 23 11.07 3.85 4.05
N THR A 24 11.03 2.53 4.28
CA THR A 24 10.64 1.94 5.56
C THR A 24 11.88 1.58 6.39
N PRO A 25 11.76 1.53 7.73
CA PRO A 25 12.81 1.03 8.61
C PRO A 25 13.19 -0.42 8.29
N GLN A 26 14.35 -0.84 8.80
CA GLN A 26 14.72 -2.25 8.78
C GLN A 26 13.71 -3.10 9.56
N VAL A 27 13.54 -4.35 9.14
CA VAL A 27 12.63 -5.28 9.80
C VAL A 27 13.04 -5.48 11.25
N GLY A 28 12.05 -5.39 12.15
CA GLY A 28 12.26 -5.50 13.60
C GLY A 28 12.75 -4.20 14.26
N SER A 29 12.94 -3.11 13.50
CA SER A 29 13.29 -1.80 14.05
C SER A 29 12.05 -1.02 14.52
N ASP A 30 12.22 -0.27 15.61
CA ASP A 30 11.24 0.69 16.13
C ASP A 30 11.48 2.12 15.64
N GLU A 31 12.39 2.31 14.69
CA GLU A 31 12.61 3.60 14.05
C GLU A 31 11.34 4.14 13.40
N VAL A 32 11.25 5.47 13.33
CA VAL A 32 10.16 6.17 12.65
C VAL A 32 10.31 5.94 11.13
N PRO A 33 9.23 5.61 10.40
CA PRO A 33 9.30 5.41 8.95
C PRO A 33 9.40 6.74 8.18
N PHE A 34 9.74 6.68 6.89
CA PHE A 34 9.67 7.83 5.97
C PHE A 34 10.53 9.03 6.40
N GLN A 35 11.71 8.75 6.98
CA GLN A 35 12.59 9.79 7.55
C GLN A 35 13.67 10.30 6.60
N SER A 36 13.77 9.75 5.40
CA SER A 36 14.65 10.29 4.39
C SER A 36 14.24 11.72 4.02
N GLU A 37 15.17 12.52 3.51
CA GLU A 37 14.86 13.88 3.06
C GLU A 37 13.74 13.89 2.01
N ILE A 38 13.78 12.93 1.09
CA ILE A 38 12.79 12.84 0.00
C ILE A 38 11.41 12.41 0.49
N ASP A 39 11.32 11.52 1.48
CA ASP A 39 10.03 11.10 2.04
C ASP A 39 9.39 12.20 2.89
N ARG A 40 10.19 12.87 3.72
CA ARG A 40 9.70 14.01 4.52
C ARG A 40 9.15 15.11 3.61
N GLU A 41 9.83 15.37 2.51
CA GLU A 41 9.38 16.32 1.50
C GLU A 41 8.11 15.85 0.79
N ALA A 42 8.04 14.57 0.44
CA ALA A 42 6.87 13.96 -0.17
C ALA A 42 5.62 14.13 0.71
N VAL A 43 5.73 13.79 1.99
CA VAL A 43 4.64 13.92 2.96
C VAL A 43 4.27 15.40 3.17
N ALA A 44 5.26 16.29 3.32
CA ALA A 44 5.01 17.71 3.58
C ALA A 44 4.30 18.41 2.41
N LEU A 45 4.68 18.10 1.17
CA LEU A 45 4.11 18.73 -0.02
C LEU A 45 2.73 18.18 -0.40
N SER A 46 2.42 16.91 -0.07
CA SER A 46 1.22 16.23 -0.56
C SER A 46 -0.06 16.64 0.18
N ASP A 47 -1.11 16.97 -0.56
CA ASP A 47 -2.44 17.28 0.01
C ASP A 47 -3.14 16.00 0.52
N ILE A 48 -2.83 14.85 -0.10
CA ILE A 48 -3.14 13.50 0.38
C ILE A 48 -1.84 12.74 0.58
N VAL A 49 -1.61 12.19 1.76
CA VAL A 49 -0.40 11.43 2.06
C VAL A 49 -0.50 10.04 1.43
N THR A 50 0.45 9.69 0.57
CA THR A 50 0.55 8.37 -0.04
C THR A 50 1.83 7.67 0.38
N PHE A 51 1.77 6.35 0.58
CA PHE A 51 2.92 5.58 1.02
C PHE A 51 2.92 4.14 0.51
N HIS A 52 4.10 3.51 0.52
CA HIS A 52 4.28 2.09 0.18
C HIS A 52 4.56 1.30 1.46
N ALA A 53 4.00 0.09 1.57
CA ALA A 53 4.20 -0.77 2.73
C ALA A 53 4.22 -2.26 2.37
N TYR A 54 5.40 -2.76 2.00
CA TYR A 54 5.67 -4.19 1.84
C TYR A 54 6.17 -4.80 3.15
N CYS A 55 5.28 -4.85 4.15
CA CYS A 55 5.58 -5.36 5.50
C CYS A 55 4.34 -6.01 6.12
N ASN A 56 4.50 -6.64 7.28
CA ASN A 56 3.38 -7.23 8.03
C ASN A 56 2.40 -6.15 8.56
N ALA A 57 1.21 -6.57 8.97
CA ALA A 57 0.16 -5.67 9.45
C ALA A 57 0.58 -4.82 10.66
N ALA A 58 1.41 -5.35 11.57
CA ALA A 58 1.87 -4.61 12.75
C ALA A 58 2.79 -3.43 12.37
N SER A 59 3.72 -3.64 11.44
CA SER A 59 4.56 -2.57 10.90
C SER A 59 3.73 -1.57 10.09
N ALA A 60 2.80 -2.03 9.26
CA ALA A 60 1.92 -1.16 8.50
C ALA A 60 1.07 -0.27 9.42
N ALA A 61 0.53 -0.81 10.51
CA ALA A 61 -0.22 -0.04 11.52
C ALA A 61 0.64 1.06 12.14
N ARG A 62 1.89 0.76 12.53
CA ARG A 62 2.84 1.78 13.03
C ARG A 62 3.13 2.87 12.01
N PHE A 63 3.22 2.50 10.73
CA PHE A 63 3.48 3.45 9.66
C PHE A 63 2.28 4.39 9.46
N ILE A 64 1.07 3.84 9.52
CA ILE A 64 -0.17 4.61 9.51
C ILE A 64 -0.23 5.56 10.72
N ASP A 65 0.08 5.09 11.93
CA ASP A 65 0.09 5.93 13.14
C ASP A 65 1.02 7.15 12.97
N HIS A 66 2.19 6.97 12.35
CA HIS A 66 3.09 8.08 12.05
C HIS A 66 2.48 9.06 11.03
N LEU A 67 1.97 8.55 9.91
CA LEU A 67 1.48 9.37 8.81
C LEU A 67 0.19 10.13 9.15
N GLU A 68 -0.68 9.56 9.98
CA GLU A 68 -1.92 10.21 10.44
C GLU A 68 -1.65 11.48 11.27
N THR A 69 -0.47 11.61 11.89
CA THR A 69 -0.09 12.82 12.63
C THR A 69 -0.03 14.09 11.77
N HIS A 70 0.06 13.94 10.44
CA HIS A 70 0.04 15.05 9.49
C HIS A 70 -1.36 15.63 9.26
N GLY A 71 -2.42 15.00 9.79
CA GLY A 71 -3.79 15.52 9.71
C GLY A 71 -4.37 15.57 8.29
N ARG A 72 -3.89 14.71 7.39
CA ARG A 72 -4.30 14.61 5.98
C ARG A 72 -4.80 13.19 5.68
N PRO A 73 -5.68 13.00 4.66
CA PRO A 73 -6.07 11.66 4.23
C PRO A 73 -4.85 10.82 3.85
N VAL A 74 -4.89 9.53 4.19
CA VAL A 74 -3.76 8.60 4.01
C VAL A 74 -4.16 7.46 3.06
N PHE A 75 -3.28 7.15 2.10
CA PHE A 75 -3.46 6.08 1.14
C PHE A 75 -2.20 5.20 1.03
N CYS A 76 -2.34 3.89 1.18
CA CYS A 76 -1.29 2.93 0.89
C CYS A 76 -1.32 2.55 -0.60
N THR A 77 -0.48 3.15 -1.42
CA THR A 77 -0.52 3.04 -2.89
C THR A 77 0.18 1.82 -3.45
N GLU A 78 1.02 1.17 -2.65
CA GLU A 78 1.62 -0.11 -2.98
C GLU A 78 1.81 -0.93 -1.71
N TRP A 79 1.32 -2.16 -1.73
CA TRP A 79 1.39 -3.10 -0.63
C TRP A 79 1.19 -4.52 -1.16
N MET A 80 1.14 -5.46 -0.21
CA MET A 80 0.97 -6.89 -0.43
C MET A 80 2.20 -7.55 -1.02
N ALA A 81 2.72 -8.53 -0.30
CA ALA A 81 3.80 -9.41 -0.70
C ALA A 81 3.73 -10.60 0.25
N ARG A 82 3.01 -11.66 -0.14
CA ARG A 82 2.66 -12.77 0.75
C ARG A 82 3.86 -13.41 1.48
N PRO A 83 5.05 -13.56 0.84
CA PRO A 83 6.25 -14.08 1.50
C PRO A 83 6.81 -13.24 2.66
N VAL A 84 6.50 -11.94 2.72
CA VAL A 84 6.97 -11.03 3.78
C VAL A 84 5.88 -10.72 4.81
N GLY A 85 4.79 -11.49 4.79
CA GLY A 85 3.67 -11.32 5.72
C GLY A 85 2.78 -10.11 5.42
N SER A 86 2.92 -9.46 4.25
CA SER A 86 1.99 -8.43 3.80
C SER A 86 0.88 -9.12 3.01
N ARG A 87 -0.28 -9.39 3.65
CA ARG A 87 -1.31 -10.27 3.10
C ARG A 87 -2.70 -9.63 3.10
N ILE A 88 -3.63 -10.18 2.34
CA ILE A 88 -4.96 -9.58 2.15
C ILE A 88 -5.80 -9.74 3.42
N GLU A 89 -5.69 -10.88 4.11
CA GLU A 89 -6.49 -11.25 5.28
C GLU A 89 -6.28 -10.35 6.50
N ASP A 90 -5.11 -9.72 6.64
CA ASP A 90 -4.78 -8.86 7.78
C ASP A 90 -4.66 -7.37 7.39
N GLN A 91 -4.11 -7.06 6.21
CA GLN A 91 -3.92 -5.66 5.78
C GLN A 91 -5.24 -4.98 5.35
N LEU A 92 -6.12 -5.65 4.60
CA LEU A 92 -7.36 -4.99 4.16
C LEU A 92 -8.30 -4.62 5.32
N PRO A 93 -8.53 -5.49 6.33
CA PRO A 93 -9.25 -5.10 7.52
C PRO A 93 -8.59 -3.93 8.25
N LEU A 94 -7.26 -3.95 8.42
CA LEU A 94 -6.50 -2.85 9.03
C LEU A 94 -6.76 -1.52 8.30
N PHE A 95 -6.58 -1.48 6.98
CA PHE A 95 -6.78 -0.27 6.19
C PHE A 95 -8.22 0.23 6.29
N ARG A 96 -9.20 -0.67 6.21
CA ARG A 96 -10.62 -0.30 6.34
C ARG A 96 -10.94 0.28 7.71
N ASP A 97 -10.47 -0.36 8.78
CA ASP A 97 -10.75 0.06 10.16
C ASP A 97 -10.09 1.40 10.50
N ARG A 98 -8.96 1.71 9.87
CA ARG A 98 -8.26 3.00 9.97
C ARG A 98 -8.75 4.06 8.96
N GLY A 99 -9.66 3.72 8.06
CA GLY A 99 -10.10 4.63 6.99
C GLY A 99 -8.99 4.99 5.99
N VAL A 100 -7.98 4.13 5.85
CA VAL A 100 -6.86 4.29 4.91
C VAL A 100 -7.25 3.69 3.57
N GLY A 101 -7.15 4.48 2.49
CA GLY A 101 -7.34 3.96 1.14
C GLY A 101 -6.16 3.06 0.74
N CYS A 102 -6.38 2.08 -0.14
CA CYS A 102 -5.28 1.24 -0.60
C CYS A 102 -5.40 0.88 -2.09
N PHE A 103 -4.25 0.74 -2.75
CA PHE A 103 -4.14 0.31 -4.14
C PHE A 103 -3.25 -0.92 -4.23
N GLN A 104 -3.76 -1.96 -4.87
CA GLN A 104 -3.03 -3.20 -5.06
C GLN A 104 -1.93 -3.02 -6.11
N TRP A 105 -0.70 -3.41 -5.80
CA TRP A 105 0.35 -3.61 -6.80
C TRP A 105 0.13 -4.98 -7.47
N GLY A 106 0.13 -5.03 -8.80
CA GLY A 106 -0.31 -6.24 -9.52
C GLY A 106 -1.83 -6.47 -9.41
N PHE A 107 -2.38 -7.38 -10.22
CA PHE A 107 -3.80 -7.74 -10.10
C PHE A 107 -4.09 -9.05 -10.81
N VAL A 108 -3.67 -9.14 -12.07
CA VAL A 108 -3.82 -10.33 -12.92
C VAL A 108 -2.44 -10.83 -13.28
N GLN A 109 -2.24 -12.15 -13.24
CA GLN A 109 -1.07 -12.81 -13.79
C GLN A 109 -0.86 -12.41 -15.26
N GLY A 110 0.02 -11.42 -15.46
CA GLY A 110 0.16 -10.75 -16.75
C GLY A 110 1.60 -10.39 -17.10
N ARG A 111 1.76 -9.42 -18.01
CA ARG A 111 3.06 -9.03 -18.57
C ARG A 111 4.06 -8.51 -17.53
N THR A 112 3.58 -7.91 -16.44
CA THR A 112 4.41 -7.42 -15.34
C THR A 112 4.97 -8.53 -14.46
N GLN A 113 4.43 -9.76 -14.60
CA GLN A 113 4.89 -10.94 -13.88
C GLN A 113 4.92 -10.78 -12.36
N THR A 114 4.00 -9.99 -11.81
CA THR A 114 3.93 -9.62 -10.39
C THR A 114 3.47 -10.78 -9.48
N HIS A 115 3.00 -11.89 -10.04
CA HIS A 115 2.83 -13.18 -9.35
C HIS A 115 4.16 -13.86 -8.97
N LEU A 116 5.27 -13.54 -9.67
CA LEU A 116 6.59 -14.10 -9.37
C LEU A 116 7.22 -13.36 -8.18
N PRO A 117 7.98 -14.06 -7.31
CA PRO A 117 8.61 -13.42 -6.17
C PRO A 117 9.78 -12.54 -6.61
N TRP A 118 10.08 -11.56 -5.75
CA TRP A 118 11.36 -10.87 -5.77
C TRP A 118 12.57 -11.83 -5.62
N PRO A 119 13.80 -11.36 -5.89
CA PRO A 119 15.00 -12.09 -5.53
C PRO A 119 14.99 -12.50 -4.05
N GLU A 120 15.47 -13.71 -3.75
CA GLU A 120 15.43 -14.29 -2.41
C GLU A 120 16.11 -13.40 -1.35
N ALA A 121 17.25 -12.81 -1.68
CA ALA A 121 17.93 -11.87 -0.80
C ALA A 121 17.07 -10.63 -0.46
N LEU A 122 16.26 -10.14 -1.41
CA LEU A 122 15.37 -9.01 -1.19
C LEU A 122 14.18 -9.40 -0.32
N VAL A 123 13.63 -10.60 -0.51
CA VAL A 123 12.57 -11.14 0.38
C VAL A 123 13.11 -11.28 1.81
N ALA A 124 14.33 -11.81 1.96
CA ALA A 124 14.99 -11.96 3.27
C ALA A 124 15.26 -10.60 3.94
N GLN A 125 15.66 -9.58 3.18
CA GLN A 125 15.81 -8.21 3.69
C GLN A 125 14.50 -7.64 4.23
N HIS A 126 13.37 -8.07 3.68
CA HIS A 126 12.02 -7.71 4.16
C HIS A 126 11.45 -8.72 5.17
N GLY A 127 12.30 -9.57 5.77
CA GLY A 127 11.93 -10.47 6.86
C GLY A 127 11.11 -11.68 6.44
N GLY A 128 11.03 -11.94 5.13
CA GLY A 128 10.30 -13.06 4.56
C GLY A 128 11.19 -14.25 4.21
N HIS A 129 10.56 -15.30 3.68
CA HIS A 129 11.23 -16.43 3.06
C HIS A 129 10.68 -16.65 1.65
N ALA A 130 11.57 -16.74 0.65
CA ALA A 130 11.13 -16.89 -0.73
C ALA A 130 10.59 -18.31 -0.98
N ASP A 131 9.30 -18.42 -1.28
CA ASP A 131 8.66 -19.65 -1.74
C ASP A 131 8.03 -19.42 -3.11
N ARG A 132 8.57 -20.08 -4.14
CA ARG A 132 8.09 -19.96 -5.53
C ARG A 132 6.69 -20.55 -5.73
N ARG A 133 6.16 -21.31 -4.78
CA ARG A 133 4.80 -21.86 -4.82
C ARG A 133 3.76 -20.82 -4.37
N VAL A 134 4.19 -19.80 -3.63
CA VAL A 134 3.32 -18.74 -3.13
C VAL A 134 3.29 -17.61 -4.15
N TRP A 135 2.11 -17.23 -4.62
CA TRP A 135 1.98 -16.04 -5.47
C TRP A 135 2.37 -14.78 -4.72
N PHE A 136 3.08 -13.92 -5.43
CA PHE A 136 3.64 -12.73 -4.84
C PHE A 136 2.61 -11.61 -4.68
N HIS A 137 2.27 -10.89 -5.75
CA HIS A 137 1.30 -9.77 -5.70
C HIS A 137 -0.03 -10.00 -6.42
N ASP A 138 -0.07 -10.84 -7.46
CA ASP A 138 -1.30 -10.96 -8.26
C ASP A 138 -2.42 -11.68 -7.47
N ILE A 139 -3.66 -11.42 -7.89
CA ILE A 139 -4.90 -11.93 -7.26
C ILE A 139 -5.64 -12.88 -8.21
N LEU A 140 -5.58 -12.61 -9.52
CA LEU A 140 -6.31 -13.35 -10.53
C LEU A 140 -5.38 -14.06 -11.52
N HIS A 141 -5.80 -15.23 -11.97
CA HIS A 141 -5.26 -15.91 -13.15
C HIS A 141 -5.67 -15.17 -14.44
N PRO A 142 -5.01 -15.45 -15.59
CA PRO A 142 -5.30 -14.78 -16.85
C PRO A 142 -6.75 -14.94 -17.34
N ASP A 143 -7.43 -16.01 -16.92
CA ASP A 143 -8.84 -16.30 -17.21
C ASP A 143 -9.81 -15.62 -16.22
N GLY A 144 -9.30 -14.88 -15.24
CA GLY A 144 -10.08 -14.22 -14.21
C GLY A 144 -10.41 -15.09 -12.99
N ALA A 145 -9.98 -16.36 -12.95
CA ALA A 145 -10.14 -17.18 -11.75
C ALA A 145 -9.28 -16.62 -10.60
N PRO A 146 -9.78 -16.64 -9.35
CA PRO A 146 -8.99 -16.21 -8.20
C PRO A 146 -7.86 -17.20 -7.91
N TYR A 147 -6.68 -16.70 -7.57
CA TYR A 147 -5.59 -17.51 -7.00
C TYR A 147 -5.99 -18.07 -5.63
N ASP A 148 -6.52 -17.20 -4.77
CA ASP A 148 -7.14 -17.59 -3.51
C ASP A 148 -8.61 -17.09 -3.48
N PRO A 149 -9.59 -18.00 -3.56
CA PRO A 149 -11.01 -17.64 -3.46
C PRO A 149 -11.37 -16.93 -2.14
N THR A 150 -10.66 -17.21 -1.06
CA THR A 150 -10.90 -16.60 0.26
C THR A 150 -10.53 -15.12 0.26
N GLU A 151 -9.40 -14.77 -0.35
CA GLU A 151 -8.95 -13.37 -0.49
C GLU A 151 -9.96 -12.56 -1.31
N THR A 152 -10.41 -13.10 -2.46
CA THR A 152 -11.40 -12.39 -3.30
C THR A 152 -12.78 -12.31 -2.65
N ALA A 153 -13.18 -13.30 -1.86
CA ALA A 153 -14.39 -13.22 -1.04
C ALA A 153 -14.28 -12.13 0.04
N LEU A 154 -13.11 -11.99 0.69
CA LEU A 154 -12.86 -10.92 1.64
C LEU A 154 -12.90 -9.54 0.96
N ILE A 155 -12.22 -9.36 -0.17
CA ILE A 155 -12.27 -8.12 -0.94
C ILE A 155 -13.73 -7.75 -1.24
N ARG A 156 -14.51 -8.68 -1.80
CA ARG A 156 -15.95 -8.46 -2.08
C ARG A 156 -16.74 -8.10 -0.84
N LYS A 157 -16.47 -8.72 0.31
CA LYS A 157 -17.14 -8.40 1.58
C LYS A 157 -16.82 -6.98 2.04
N LEU A 158 -15.55 -6.57 1.97
CA LEU A 158 -15.10 -5.26 2.45
C LEU A 158 -15.53 -4.12 1.52
N THR A 159 -15.65 -4.38 0.21
CA THR A 159 -16.10 -3.40 -0.78
C THR A 159 -17.61 -3.45 -1.06
N GLY A 160 -18.28 -4.54 -0.68
CA GLY A 160 -19.67 -4.83 -1.06
C GLY A 160 -20.75 -4.20 -0.21
N ALA A 161 -20.42 -3.51 0.89
CA ALA A 161 -21.40 -2.83 1.73
C ALA A 161 -20.80 -1.68 2.55
N ALA A 162 -20.93 -0.45 2.02
CA ALA A 162 -21.11 0.80 2.78
C ALA A 162 -21.34 1.97 1.81
N HIS A 163 -22.52 2.02 1.19
CA HIS A 163 -23.09 3.32 0.80
C HIS A 163 -24.26 3.56 1.75
N PRO A 164 -24.08 4.27 2.88
CA PRO A 164 -25.20 5.00 3.42
C PRO A 164 -25.61 5.96 2.30
N ALA A 165 -26.82 5.77 1.75
CA ALA A 165 -27.44 6.81 0.95
C ALA A 165 -27.30 8.12 1.74
N THR A 166 -26.63 9.10 1.16
CA THR A 166 -26.60 10.45 1.70
C THR A 166 -28.04 10.94 1.63
N THR A 167 -28.79 10.81 2.72
CA THR A 167 -30.10 11.44 2.84
C THR A 167 -29.85 12.95 2.87
N GLN A 168 -30.32 13.65 1.83
CA GLN A 168 -30.47 15.11 1.84
C GLN A 168 -31.59 15.52 2.82
#